data_AF-A0A2E6F538-F1
#
_entry.id   AF-A0A2E6F538-F1
#
_cell.length_a   1.000
_cell.length_b   1.000
_cell.length_c   1.000
_cell.angle_alpha   90.00
_cell.angle_beta   90.00
_cell.angle_gamma   90.00
#
_symmetry.space_group_name_H-M   'P 1'
#
loop_
_entity.id
_entity.type
_entity.pdbx_description
1 polymer ?
#
loop_
_entity_poly.entity_id
_entity_poly.type
_entity_poly.pdbx_seq_one_letter_code
_entity_poly.pdbx_strand_id
1 'polypeptide(L)'
;MSINKKIIAVDIGGTNIRVAITNSDGEIFKKISFQTNGNKDISIATENLISIVQDILKKNKILGVGVSSAGPIDPYTGIYKHSPNLSSWLGYNHDQKKLEASLLLLDLFS
;
A
#
# COMPACT_ATOMS: atom_id res chain seq x y z
N MET A 1 -16.94 -15.48 -21.08
CA MET A 1 -17.11 -15.27 -19.63
C MET A 1 -15.97 -14.37 -19.18
N SER A 2 -16.24 -13.11 -18.82
CA SER A 2 -15.17 -12.21 -18.38
C SER A 2 -14.56 -12.79 -17.11
N ILE A 3 -13.27 -13.15 -17.15
CA ILE A 3 -12.55 -13.49 -15.92
C ILE A 3 -12.64 -12.26 -15.03
N ASN A 4 -13.25 -12.41 -13.85
CA ASN A 4 -13.31 -11.33 -12.87
C ASN A 4 -11.88 -11.08 -12.35
N LYS A 5 -11.18 -10.21 -13.05
CA LYS A 5 -9.77 -9.88 -12.83
C LYS A 5 -9.65 -9.17 -11.50
N LYS A 6 -9.10 -9.88 -10.51
CA LYS A 6 -8.90 -9.33 -9.17
C LYS A 6 -7.67 -8.43 -9.15
N ILE A 7 -7.78 -7.30 -8.47
CA ILE A 7 -6.70 -6.37 -8.14
C ILE A 7 -6.66 -6.16 -6.63
N ILE A 8 -5.51 -5.72 -6.13
CA ILE A 8 -5.39 -5.25 -4.75
C ILE A 8 -5.42 -3.72 -4.77
N ALA A 9 -6.25 -3.11 -3.93
CA ALA A 9 -6.24 -1.66 -3.71
C ALA A 9 -5.75 -1.38 -2.29
N VAL A 10 -4.78 -0.49 -2.15
CA VAL A 10 -4.22 -0.06 -0.87
C VAL A 10 -4.49 1.44 -0.67
N ASP A 11 -4.99 1.80 0.49
CA ASP A 11 -5.24 3.18 0.92
C ASP A 11 -4.50 3.44 2.24
N ILE A 12 -3.40 4.18 2.17
CA ILE A 12 -2.57 4.56 3.32
C ILE A 12 -3.09 5.87 3.89
N GLY A 13 -3.95 5.81 4.89
CA GLY A 13 -4.41 6.98 5.63
C GLY A 13 -3.47 7.33 6.78
N GLY A 14 -3.64 8.53 7.37
CA GLY A 14 -2.89 8.93 8.56
C GLY A 14 -3.18 8.07 9.80
N THR A 15 -4.40 7.55 9.91
CA THR A 15 -4.82 6.73 11.06
C THR A 15 -4.82 5.23 10.77
N ASN A 16 -5.28 4.86 9.58
CA ASN A 16 -5.41 3.46 9.18
C ASN A 16 -4.92 3.25 7.76
N ILE A 17 -4.28 2.11 7.53
CA ILE A 17 -4.02 1.54 6.22
C ILE A 17 -5.11 0.53 5.92
N ARG A 18 -5.63 0.56 4.69
CA ARG A 18 -6.68 -0.34 4.21
C ARG A 18 -6.20 -1.08 2.98
N VAL A 19 -6.54 -2.36 2.90
CA VAL A 19 -6.26 -3.23 1.76
C VAL A 19 -7.56 -3.86 1.31
N ALA A 20 -7.85 -3.85 0.01
CA ALA A 20 -9.03 -4.47 -0.57
C ALA A 20 -8.68 -5.38 -1.74
N ILE A 21 -9.39 -6.50 -1.85
CA ILE A 21 -9.43 -7.29 -3.10
C ILE A 21 -10.65 -6.78 -3.87
N THR A 22 -10.44 -6.27 -5.07
CA THR A 22 -11.52 -5.70 -5.90
C THR A 22 -11.38 -6.12 -7.37
N ASN A 23 -12.35 -5.81 -8.24
CA ASN A 23 -12.25 -5.94 -9.69
C ASN A 23 -12.27 -4.58 -10.40
N SER A 24 -12.22 -4.59 -11.74
CA SER A 24 -12.29 -3.39 -12.58
C SER A 24 -13.59 -2.61 -12.43
N ASP A 25 -14.66 -3.27 -12.00
CA ASP A 25 -15.99 -2.68 -11.83
C ASP A 25 -16.15 -2.05 -10.43
N GLY A 26 -15.12 -2.17 -9.58
CA GLY A 26 -15.10 -1.63 -8.22
C GLY A 26 -15.77 -2.53 -7.17
N GLU A 27 -16.16 -3.76 -7.52
CA GLU A 27 -16.72 -4.70 -6.54
C GLU A 27 -15.66 -5.14 -5.53
N ILE A 28 -15.89 -4.85 -4.25
CA ILE A 28 -14.99 -5.23 -3.16
C ILE A 28 -15.33 -6.64 -2.66
N PHE A 29 -14.44 -7.60 -2.87
CA PHE A 29 -14.58 -8.98 -2.39
C PHE A 29 -14.08 -9.17 -0.95
N LYS A 30 -13.08 -8.40 -0.54
CA LYS A 30 -12.51 -8.46 0.81
C LYS A 30 -11.90 -7.12 1.18
N LYS A 31 -12.00 -6.75 2.46
CA LYS A 31 -11.35 -5.58 3.04
C LYS A 31 -10.61 -5.95 4.31
N ILE A 32 -9.42 -5.40 4.49
CA ILE A 32 -8.57 -5.52 5.68
C ILE A 32 -8.18 -4.09 6.07
N SER A 33 -8.13 -3.81 7.38
CA SER A 33 -7.73 -2.50 7.90
C SER A 33 -6.84 -2.70 9.12
N PHE A 34 -5.81 -1.89 9.25
CA PHE A 34 -4.91 -1.88 10.40
C PHE A 34 -4.42 -0.45 10.68
N GLN A 35 -3.95 -0.20 11.91
CA GLN A 35 -3.47 1.13 12.29
C GLN A 35 -2.19 1.48 11.55
N THR A 36 -2.12 2.71 11.03
CA THR A 36 -0.93 3.23 10.35
C THR A 36 0.24 3.41 11.31
N ASN A 37 -0.04 3.77 12.56
CA ASN A 37 0.97 4.14 13.55
C ASN A 37 1.94 5.21 12.99
N GLY A 38 1.42 6.33 12.47
CA GLY A 38 2.23 7.37 11.83
C GLY A 38 3.24 8.08 12.75
N ASN A 39 3.17 7.81 14.06
CA ASN A 39 4.16 8.21 15.06
C ASN A 39 5.30 7.19 15.25
N LYS A 40 5.24 6.03 14.60
CA LYS A 40 6.28 4.99 14.60
C LYS A 40 7.02 4.99 13.26
N ASP A 41 8.10 4.23 13.22
CA ASP A 41 8.88 4.04 11.99
C ASP A 41 8.01 3.40 10.89
N ILE A 42 8.16 3.91 9.67
CA ILE A 42 7.40 3.49 8.48
C ILE A 42 7.64 2.02 8.10
N SER A 43 8.77 1.44 8.49
CA SER A 43 9.07 0.01 8.31
C SER A 43 8.01 -0.90 8.92
N ILE A 44 7.49 -0.56 10.10
CA ILE A 44 6.45 -1.36 10.79
C ILE A 44 5.17 -1.39 9.96
N ALA A 45 4.75 -0.24 9.43
CA ALA A 45 3.58 -0.17 8.56
C ALA A 45 3.79 -0.95 7.26
N THR A 46 5.01 -0.89 6.73
CA THR A 46 5.41 -1.56 5.49
C THR A 46 5.44 -3.08 5.65
N GLU A 47 6.03 -3.61 6.72
CA GLU A 47 6.07 -5.05 7.03
C GLU A 47 4.66 -5.64 7.17
N ASN A 48 3.77 -4.93 7.89
CA ASN A 48 2.38 -5.35 8.04
C ASN A 48 1.66 -5.40 6.69
N LEU A 49 1.85 -4.39 5.84
CA LEU A 49 1.27 -4.35 4.50
C LEU A 49 1.76 -5.51 3.63
N ILE A 50 3.07 -5.78 3.63
CA ILE A 50 3.69 -6.87 2.86
C ILE A 50 3.11 -8.22 3.28
N SER A 51 3.05 -8.48 4.59
CA SER A 51 2.50 -9.73 5.14
C SER A 51 1.05 -9.96 4.67
N ILE A 52 0.21 -8.92 4.74
CA ILE A 52 -1.18 -8.98 4.29
C ILE A 52 -1.27 -9.26 2.79
N VAL A 53 -0.46 -8.57 1.97
CA VAL A 53 -0.50 -8.75 0.52
C VAL A 53 -0.02 -10.14 0.12
N GLN A 54 1.07 -10.65 0.72
CA GLN A 54 1.55 -12.01 0.50
C GLN A 54 0.48 -13.05 0.78
N ASP A 55 -0.27 -12.91 1.87
CA ASP A 55 -1.36 -13.82 2.21
C ASP A 55 -2.55 -13.74 1.24
N ILE A 56 -2.80 -12.57 0.64
CA ILE A 56 -3.78 -12.43 -0.43
C ILE A 56 -3.31 -13.16 -1.69
N LEU A 57 -2.05 -12.99 -2.07
CA LEU A 57 -1.46 -13.56 -3.28
C LEU A 57 -1.44 -15.09 -3.26
N LYS A 58 -1.16 -15.72 -2.10
CA LYS A 58 -1.22 -17.18 -1.93
C LYS A 58 -2.58 -17.79 -2.28
N LYS A 59 -3.66 -17.00 -2.24
CA LYS A 59 -5.05 -17.48 -2.36
C LYS A 59 -5.78 -16.91 -3.58
N ASN A 60 -5.18 -15.98 -4.31
CA ASN A 60 -5.84 -15.24 -5.38
C ASN A 60 -4.88 -14.97 -6.54
N LYS A 61 -5.35 -15.17 -7.77
CA LYS A 61 -4.69 -14.63 -8.96
C LYS A 61 -5.00 -13.14 -9.05
N ILE A 62 -4.02 -12.31 -8.69
CA ILE A 62 -4.11 -10.85 -8.71
C ILE A 62 -3.43 -10.33 -9.99
N LEU A 63 -4.04 -9.37 -10.67
CA LEU A 63 -3.50 -8.74 -11.87
C LEU A 63 -2.52 -7.61 -11.60
N GLY A 64 -2.66 -6.97 -10.45
CA GLY A 64 -1.86 -5.81 -10.08
C GLY A 64 -2.35 -5.21 -8.76
N VAL A 65 -1.58 -4.23 -8.29
CA VAL A 65 -1.85 -3.52 -7.03
C VAL A 65 -1.87 -2.03 -7.32
N GLY A 66 -2.90 -1.33 -6.85
CA GLY A 66 -2.97 0.12 -6.82
C GLY A 66 -2.76 0.63 -5.40
N VAL A 67 -1.97 1.70 -5.23
CA VAL A 67 -1.69 2.29 -3.91
C VAL A 67 -2.01 3.79 -3.94
N SER A 68 -2.75 4.24 -2.93
CA SER A 68 -3.01 5.64 -2.61
C SER A 68 -2.47 5.93 -1.21
N SER A 69 -2.01 7.17 -0.98
CA SER A 69 -1.55 7.59 0.35
C SER A 69 -1.91 9.03 0.67
N ALA A 70 -2.20 9.28 1.95
CA ALA A 70 -2.46 10.60 2.50
C ALA A 70 -1.20 11.48 2.44
N GLY A 71 -1.38 12.73 2.00
CA GLY A 71 -0.31 13.69 1.79
C GLY A 71 0.19 14.43 3.05
N PRO A 72 1.14 15.36 2.87
CA PRO A 72 1.74 15.74 1.58
C PRO A 72 2.90 14.80 1.20
N ILE A 73 2.80 14.21 0.01
CA ILE A 73 3.86 13.40 -0.61
C ILE A 73 4.35 14.18 -1.83
N ASP A 74 5.66 14.25 -2.02
CA ASP A 74 6.21 14.74 -3.27
C ASP A 74 5.90 13.74 -4.40
N PRO A 75 5.17 14.10 -5.47
CA PRO A 75 4.85 13.13 -6.52
C PRO A 75 6.09 12.68 -7.32
N TYR A 76 7.11 13.53 -7.44
CA TYR A 76 8.32 13.27 -8.23
C TYR A 76 9.32 12.44 -7.46
N THR A 77 9.53 12.73 -6.17
CA THR A 77 10.48 11.99 -5.33
C THR A 77 9.81 10.92 -4.48
N GLY A 78 8.53 11.08 -4.12
CA GLY A 78 7.76 10.19 -3.25
C GLY A 78 7.88 10.53 -1.76
N ILE A 79 8.71 11.49 -1.40
CA ILE A 79 9.04 11.79 0.00
C ILE A 79 7.81 12.29 0.75
N TYR A 80 7.54 11.73 1.92
CA TYR A 80 6.59 12.31 2.86
C TYR A 80 7.14 13.64 3.39
N LYS A 81 6.41 14.71 3.11
CA LYS A 81 6.62 16.04 3.68
C LYS A 81 5.95 16.10 5.05
N HIS A 82 5.94 17.27 5.68
CA HIS A 82 5.30 17.47 6.98
C HIS A 82 3.80 17.10 6.94
N SER A 83 3.48 15.90 7.42
CA SER A 83 2.11 15.44 7.64
C SER A 83 1.88 15.31 9.15
N PRO A 84 0.88 16.01 9.73
CA PRO A 84 0.65 15.99 11.18
C PRO A 84 0.30 14.58 11.70
N ASN A 85 -0.28 13.73 10.86
CA ASN A 85 -0.70 12.38 11.23
C ASN A 85 0.34 11.30 10.89
N LEU A 86 1.41 11.65 10.18
CA LEU A 86 2.53 10.76 9.81
C LEU A 86 3.86 11.42 10.22
N SER A 87 3.90 11.96 11.44
CA SER A 87 4.97 12.84 11.91
C SER A 87 6.34 12.16 11.89
N SER A 88 6.41 10.85 12.17
CA SER A 88 7.66 10.07 12.16
C SER A 88 8.09 9.64 10.76
N TRP A 89 7.31 9.98 9.72
CA TRP A 89 7.59 9.65 8.33
C TRP A 89 8.18 10.86 7.57
N LEU A 90 8.34 12.01 8.24
CA LEU A 90 8.94 13.21 7.66
C LEU A 90 10.36 12.97 7.16
N GLY A 91 10.66 13.42 5.94
CA GLY A 91 12.02 13.37 5.40
C GLY A 91 12.49 11.96 5.05
N TYR A 92 11.60 10.96 5.17
CA TYR A 92 11.86 9.63 4.64
C TYR A 92 11.94 9.70 3.12
N ASN A 93 13.19 9.73 2.64
CA ASN A 93 13.47 9.89 1.24
C ASN A 93 13.04 8.64 0.46
N HIS A 94 12.07 8.77 -0.44
CA HIS A 94 11.71 7.75 -1.41
C HIS A 94 12.80 7.54 -2.48
N ASP A 95 13.82 8.39 -2.66
CA ASP A 95 14.88 8.15 -3.65
C ASP A 95 15.90 7.04 -3.27
N GLN A 96 15.74 6.37 -2.13
CA GLN A 96 16.33 5.04 -1.90
C GLN A 96 15.30 3.89 -1.90
N LYS A 97 13.99 4.18 -1.81
CA LYS A 97 12.93 3.18 -1.57
C LYS A 97 11.54 3.51 -2.15
N LYS A 98 11.45 4.31 -3.22
CA LYS A 98 10.29 4.41 -4.14
C LYS A 98 10.16 3.10 -4.91
N LEU A 99 11.30 2.39 -5.06
CA LEU A 99 11.33 1.01 -5.45
C LEU A 99 10.67 0.13 -4.40
N GLU A 100 10.99 0.16 -3.11
CA GLU A 100 10.71 -1.04 -2.30
C GLU A 100 9.24 -1.42 -2.08
N ALA A 101 8.24 -0.54 -1.93
CA ALA A 101 6.85 -1.03 -1.82
C ALA A 101 6.22 -1.36 -3.19
N SER A 102 6.55 -0.58 -4.22
CA SER A 102 6.11 -0.76 -5.62
C SER A 102 6.82 -1.94 -6.29
N LEU A 103 8.13 -2.08 -6.07
CA LEU A 103 8.98 -3.23 -6.40
C LEU A 103 8.84 -4.40 -5.44
N LEU A 104 8.52 -4.29 -4.15
CA LEU A 104 8.14 -5.52 -3.41
C LEU A 104 6.88 -6.12 -4.01
N LEU A 105 5.97 -5.28 -4.50
CA LEU A 105 4.79 -5.75 -5.22
C LEU A 105 5.15 -6.21 -6.64
N LEU A 106 6.06 -5.56 -7.38
CA LEU A 106 6.55 -6.07 -8.68
C LEU A 106 7.43 -7.34 -8.54
N ASP A 107 8.16 -7.52 -7.44
CA ASP A 107 8.99 -8.66 -7.05
C ASP A 107 8.13 -9.84 -6.56
N LEU A 108 6.90 -9.55 -6.11
CA LEU A 108 5.87 -10.56 -5.84
C LEU A 108 5.18 -11.06 -7.12
N PHE A 109 5.41 -10.40 -8.26
CA PHE A 109 4.87 -10.76 -9.58
C PHE A 109 5.95 -11.07 -10.63
N SER A 110 7.24 -11.11 -10.25
CA SER A 110 8.36 -11.56 -11.08
C SER A 110 8.83 -12.97 -10.73
#